data_AF-A0A523UQ68-F1
#
_entry.id   AF-A0A523UQ68-F1
#
_cell.length_a   1.000
_cell.length_b   1.000
_cell.length_c   1.000
_cell.angle_alpha   90.00
_cell.angle_beta   90.00
_cell.angle_gamma   90.00
#
_symmetry.space_group_name_H-M   'P 1'
#
loop_
_entity.id
_entity.type
_entity.pdbx_description
1 polymer ?
#
loop_
_entity_poly.entity_id
_entity_poly.type
_entity_poly.pdbx_seq_one_letter_code
_entity_poly.pdbx_strand_id
1 'polypeptide(L)'
;MISNKRPLPAVAISLHILLTTLFLPTVVYAGRSPEAWDHLPRLRHIDFSDNAVGFASTAPKRFFVLERGEYLWREVDAETYLSEFSVRGDSCEPPMRSTAWYSEEGHMYFAQGAYCAEGCNRHHKLWLVNCEQGVPLMVQDHVDSCMSISAICVISGDLWLGTRMDVEYGGYPGDGIIVQSSTTGRLVRRIDAEHSGLTGDLIEAVALDPETGRVWVTTEWGVNEVKPAGIVARSLFLYEDFNRETGIPEVFVSETRTTGNPFATLARTIGIDDTRAFYETVSRIPEEMIDEVTHLSSLIVGSHQYPLHAPVDSQWNILVPFVLKATQNEDRTQTYYAEHVLAMFDDTRARKYFLEILEDSSARPHRIGFATRYVGSRRRSETPTLDEEIRLLCRRVDQAISELHAMGANSAPIPVGHAILFPVTKRLQALGSAYGYKAIEDYFETADFSTGRDGSLLYDFVVRSYHREEAVPAILIALRRIPPDRGALFARTCSIFDMAYRSGHSGPPLYSADYVGALLRAYVRAAAFQRADAKAISACESAILSQLQNPEVRSRFLTDIHPHLKGEEARLSNVLLEKSQSR
;
A
#
# COMPACT_ATOMS: atom_id res chain seq x y z
N MET A 1 22.54 1.98 -68.65
CA MET A 1 22.36 1.20 -67.40
C MET A 1 22.08 2.17 -66.27
N ILE A 2 20.80 2.40 -66.00
CA ILE A 2 20.31 3.34 -64.98
C ILE A 2 19.84 2.47 -63.80
N SER A 3 20.50 2.61 -62.65
CA SER A 3 20.17 1.89 -61.41
C SER A 3 19.20 2.73 -60.59
N ASN A 4 17.94 2.27 -60.53
CA ASN A 4 16.89 2.80 -59.68
C ASN A 4 17.05 2.24 -58.25
N LYS A 5 17.37 3.10 -57.28
CA LYS A 5 17.24 2.79 -55.84
C LYS A 5 15.77 2.99 -55.42
N ARG A 6 15.13 1.92 -54.95
CA ARG A 6 13.84 1.98 -54.24
C ARG A 6 14.07 2.18 -52.73
N PRO A 7 13.17 2.88 -52.01
CA PRO A 7 13.26 3.05 -50.56
C PRO A 7 12.80 1.78 -49.81
N LEU A 8 13.42 1.53 -48.65
CA LEU A 8 13.03 0.48 -47.71
C LEU A 8 11.69 0.83 -47.01
N PRO A 9 10.84 -0.17 -46.68
CA PRO A 9 9.47 0.07 -46.22
C PRO A 9 9.40 0.42 -44.73
N ALA A 10 8.46 1.29 -44.38
CA ALA A 10 8.13 1.83 -43.06
C ALA A 10 7.63 0.81 -42.00
N VAL A 11 7.81 -0.49 -42.24
CA VAL A 11 7.27 -1.57 -41.39
C VAL A 11 8.18 -1.89 -40.20
N ALA A 12 9.48 -1.60 -40.28
CA ALA A 12 10.42 -1.86 -39.17
C ALA A 12 10.28 -0.88 -38.00
N ILE A 13 9.77 0.34 -38.24
CA ILE A 13 9.63 1.38 -37.20
C ILE A 13 8.40 1.09 -36.30
N SER A 14 7.34 0.50 -36.85
CA SER A 14 6.12 0.18 -36.09
C SER A 14 6.32 -0.99 -35.10
N LEU A 15 7.21 -1.94 -35.41
CA LEU A 15 7.48 -3.06 -34.51
C LEU A 15 8.37 -2.67 -33.32
N HIS A 16 9.27 -1.70 -33.49
CA HIS A 16 10.10 -1.16 -32.41
C HIS A 16 9.30 -0.29 -31.43
N ILE A 17 8.29 0.44 -31.90
CA ILE A 17 7.37 1.20 -31.05
C ILE A 17 6.46 0.27 -30.25
N LEU A 18 5.97 -0.83 -30.86
CA LEU A 18 5.13 -1.81 -30.16
C LEU A 18 5.91 -2.59 -29.07
N LEU A 19 7.18 -2.91 -29.33
CA LEU A 19 8.06 -3.57 -28.35
C LEU A 19 8.51 -2.63 -27.23
N THR A 20 8.71 -1.34 -27.49
CA THR A 20 9.06 -0.38 -26.41
C THR A 20 7.86 -0.03 -25.52
N THR A 21 6.63 -0.10 -26.03
CA THR A 21 5.42 0.06 -25.19
C THR A 21 5.13 -1.14 -24.27
N LEU A 22 5.63 -2.34 -24.59
CA LEU A 22 5.46 -3.55 -23.76
C LEU A 22 6.50 -3.67 -22.62
N PHE A 23 7.53 -2.82 -22.61
CA PHE A 23 8.57 -2.78 -21.58
C PHE A 23 8.63 -1.44 -20.83
N LEU A 24 7.50 -0.72 -20.73
CA LEU A 24 7.38 0.22 -19.62
C LEU A 24 7.47 -0.62 -18.34
N PRO A 25 8.34 -0.29 -17.39
CA PRO A 25 8.29 -0.89 -16.07
C PRO A 25 6.96 -0.43 -15.46
N THR A 26 5.91 -1.22 -15.66
CA THR A 26 4.86 -1.32 -14.65
C THR A 26 5.65 -1.60 -13.39
N VAL A 27 5.67 -0.63 -12.48
CA VAL A 27 6.06 -0.87 -11.10
C VAL A 27 5.09 -1.97 -10.67
N VAL A 28 5.53 -3.22 -10.79
CA VAL A 28 4.85 -4.36 -10.20
C VAL A 28 5.04 -4.10 -8.73
N TYR A 29 4.07 -3.41 -8.16
CA TYR A 29 3.89 -3.40 -6.73
C TYR A 29 3.76 -4.88 -6.36
N ALA A 30 4.79 -5.42 -5.71
CA ALA A 30 4.62 -6.62 -4.91
C ALA A 30 3.46 -6.31 -3.98
N GLY A 31 2.35 -7.01 -4.15
CA GLY A 31 1.01 -6.53 -3.81
C GLY A 31 0.02 -7.46 -4.46
N ARG A 32 -0.64 -8.33 -3.69
CA ARG A 32 -1.69 -9.15 -4.29
C ARG A 32 -2.85 -8.26 -4.71
N SER A 33 -3.49 -8.64 -5.81
CA SER A 33 -4.82 -8.12 -6.10
C SER A 33 -5.75 -8.57 -4.96
N PRO A 34 -6.60 -7.67 -4.45
CA PRO A 34 -7.59 -8.05 -3.45
C PRO A 34 -8.53 -9.10 -4.03
N GLU A 35 -8.76 -10.14 -3.25
CA GLU A 35 -9.68 -11.22 -3.55
C GLU A 35 -11.08 -10.87 -3.06
N ALA A 36 -12.13 -11.45 -3.66
CA ALA A 36 -13.50 -11.12 -3.28
C ALA A 36 -13.83 -11.42 -1.79
N TRP A 37 -13.10 -12.33 -1.14
CA TRP A 37 -13.24 -12.61 0.29
C TRP A 37 -12.59 -11.57 1.21
N ASP A 38 -11.68 -10.70 0.72
CA ASP A 38 -11.04 -9.66 1.54
C ASP A 38 -12.03 -8.62 2.09
N HIS A 39 -13.19 -8.54 1.46
CA HIS A 39 -14.25 -7.62 1.82
C HIS A 39 -15.23 -8.20 2.85
N LEU A 40 -15.23 -9.53 3.01
CA LEU A 40 -16.10 -10.22 3.95
C LEU A 40 -15.60 -10.06 5.40
N PRO A 41 -16.50 -10.09 6.39
CA PRO A 41 -16.09 -10.05 7.78
C PRO A 41 -15.27 -11.29 8.15
N ARG A 42 -14.10 -11.08 8.73
CA ARG A 42 -13.27 -12.17 9.28
C ARG A 42 -13.84 -12.63 10.61
N LEU A 43 -14.65 -13.69 10.58
CA LEU A 43 -15.34 -14.23 11.75
C LEU A 43 -14.36 -15.04 12.62
N ARG A 44 -13.88 -14.45 13.70
CA ARG A 44 -12.82 -15.02 14.56
C ARG A 44 -13.31 -15.56 15.90
N HIS A 45 -14.58 -15.33 16.20
CA HIS A 45 -15.22 -15.80 17.41
C HIS A 45 -16.49 -16.53 17.04
N ILE A 46 -16.74 -17.64 17.74
CA ILE A 46 -17.95 -18.44 17.65
C ILE A 46 -18.47 -18.61 19.08
N ASP A 47 -19.69 -18.18 19.32
CA ASP A 47 -20.37 -18.30 20.61
C ASP A 47 -21.64 -19.15 20.44
N PHE A 48 -22.12 -19.73 21.54
CA PHE A 48 -23.26 -20.65 21.51
C PHE A 48 -24.31 -20.27 22.55
N SER A 49 -25.57 -20.40 22.16
CA SER A 49 -26.73 -20.43 23.05
C SER A 49 -27.60 -21.65 22.70
N ASP A 50 -28.60 -21.91 23.54
CA ASP A 50 -29.60 -22.96 23.32
C ASP A 50 -30.31 -22.80 21.96
N ASN A 51 -30.50 -21.56 21.50
CA ASN A 51 -31.32 -21.24 20.34
C ASN A 51 -30.52 -20.82 19.10
N ALA A 52 -29.26 -20.43 19.27
CA ALA A 52 -28.48 -19.83 18.18
C ALA A 52 -26.97 -20.12 18.25
N VAL A 53 -26.31 -19.86 17.13
CA VAL A 53 -24.85 -19.79 17.02
C VAL A 53 -24.46 -18.35 16.68
N GLY A 54 -23.61 -17.76 17.50
CA GLY A 54 -23.10 -16.40 17.35
C GLY A 54 -21.76 -16.39 16.63
N PHE A 55 -21.54 -15.40 15.76
CA PHE A 55 -20.25 -15.16 15.12
C PHE A 55 -19.85 -13.69 15.26
N ALA A 56 -18.58 -13.42 15.55
CA ALA A 56 -18.09 -12.05 15.63
C ALA A 56 -16.76 -11.81 14.90
N SER A 57 -16.64 -10.65 14.27
CA SER A 57 -15.41 -10.16 13.64
C SER A 57 -14.66 -9.17 14.53
N THR A 58 -13.34 -9.08 14.36
CA THR A 58 -12.49 -8.21 15.21
C THR A 58 -12.25 -6.82 14.62
N ALA A 59 -12.27 -6.67 13.29
CA ALA A 59 -12.03 -5.39 12.61
C ALA A 59 -12.58 -5.40 11.17
N PRO A 60 -13.65 -4.65 10.85
CA PRO A 60 -14.52 -3.93 11.80
C PRO A 60 -15.23 -4.92 12.74
N LYS A 61 -15.65 -4.46 13.91
CA LYS A 61 -16.41 -5.29 14.86
C LYS A 61 -17.85 -5.43 14.38
N ARG A 62 -18.24 -6.64 13.98
CA ARG A 62 -19.59 -6.98 13.52
C ARG A 62 -20.02 -8.29 14.18
N PHE A 63 -21.32 -8.45 14.33
CA PHE A 63 -21.91 -9.56 15.08
C PHE A 63 -23.03 -10.19 14.27
N PHE A 64 -23.05 -11.52 14.23
CA PHE A 64 -23.99 -12.28 13.44
C PHE A 64 -24.60 -13.40 14.29
N VAL A 65 -25.86 -13.70 14.04
CA VAL A 65 -26.62 -14.75 14.72
C VAL A 65 -27.20 -15.68 13.67
N LEU A 66 -26.97 -16.98 13.86
CA LEU A 66 -27.63 -18.04 13.11
C LEU A 66 -28.60 -18.78 14.05
N GLU A 67 -29.90 -18.60 13.85
CA GLU A 67 -30.92 -19.31 14.63
C GLU A 67 -30.97 -20.79 14.26
N ARG A 68 -30.98 -21.69 15.24
CA ARG A 68 -30.89 -23.14 15.02
C ARG A 68 -32.13 -23.75 14.34
N GLY A 69 -33.32 -23.23 14.66
CA GLY A 69 -34.58 -23.80 14.20
C GLY A 69 -34.85 -23.54 12.72
N GLU A 70 -34.63 -22.30 12.28
CA GLU A 70 -34.93 -21.85 10.93
C GLU A 70 -33.67 -21.65 10.06
N TYR A 71 -32.48 -21.78 10.65
CA TYR A 71 -31.21 -21.40 10.02
C TYR A 71 -31.22 -19.96 9.51
N LEU A 72 -31.91 -19.08 10.24
CA LEU A 72 -32.02 -17.67 9.90
C LEU A 72 -30.75 -16.95 10.32
N TRP A 73 -30.01 -16.44 9.32
CA TRP A 73 -28.83 -15.61 9.51
C TRP A 73 -29.22 -14.14 9.58
N ARG A 74 -28.70 -13.43 10.60
CA ARG A 74 -28.90 -11.98 10.75
C ARG A 74 -27.64 -11.32 11.28
N GLU A 75 -27.35 -10.14 10.78
CA GLU A 75 -26.44 -9.20 11.46
C GLU A 75 -27.19 -8.49 12.58
N VAL A 76 -26.55 -8.34 13.74
CA VAL A 76 -27.13 -7.71 14.93
C VAL A 76 -26.14 -6.70 15.53
N ASP A 77 -26.65 -5.79 16.36
CA ASP A 77 -25.80 -4.91 17.14
C ASP A 77 -25.12 -5.65 18.32
N ALA A 78 -24.15 -4.97 18.94
CA ALA A 78 -23.39 -5.53 20.04
C ALA A 78 -24.25 -5.84 21.28
N GLU A 79 -25.26 -5.02 21.56
CA GLU A 79 -26.10 -5.18 22.75
C GLU A 79 -26.97 -6.43 22.62
N THR A 80 -27.61 -6.60 21.46
CA THR A 80 -28.41 -7.77 21.10
C THR A 80 -27.55 -9.03 21.14
N TYR A 81 -26.35 -9.00 20.55
CA TYR A 81 -25.44 -10.15 20.58
C TYR A 81 -25.07 -10.54 22.02
N LEU A 82 -24.68 -9.57 22.85
CA LEU A 82 -24.27 -9.82 24.24
C LEU A 82 -25.43 -10.22 25.15
N SER A 83 -26.66 -9.91 24.78
CA SER A 83 -27.86 -10.38 25.50
C SER A 83 -28.15 -11.86 25.27
N GLU A 84 -27.77 -12.40 24.10
CA GLU A 84 -27.97 -13.80 23.71
C GLU A 84 -26.77 -14.68 24.12
N PHE A 85 -25.55 -14.16 23.98
CA PHE A 85 -24.31 -14.91 24.21
C PHE A 85 -23.56 -14.40 25.43
N SER A 86 -23.31 -15.29 26.39
CA SER A 86 -22.46 -14.99 27.54
C SER A 86 -20.99 -14.89 27.13
N VAL A 87 -20.35 -13.75 27.36
CA VAL A 87 -18.92 -13.57 27.08
C VAL A 87 -18.10 -14.49 27.99
N ARG A 88 -17.41 -15.48 27.42
CA ARG A 88 -16.39 -16.23 28.15
C ARG A 88 -15.17 -15.33 28.38
N GLY A 89 -14.87 -15.05 29.64
CA GLY A 89 -13.68 -14.30 30.03
C GLY A 89 -12.46 -15.22 30.03
N ASP A 90 -11.68 -15.24 28.96
CA ASP A 90 -10.41 -15.95 28.94
C ASP A 90 -9.32 -15.07 29.57
N SER A 91 -8.92 -15.37 30.81
CA SER A 91 -7.96 -14.60 31.60
C SER A 91 -6.59 -15.28 31.66
N CYS A 92 -5.82 -15.26 30.57
CA CYS A 92 -4.39 -15.59 30.60
C CYS A 92 -3.63 -14.77 29.54
N GLU A 93 -2.51 -14.18 29.92
CA GLU A 93 -1.68 -13.42 28.97
C GLU A 93 -0.85 -14.36 28.08
N PRO A 94 -0.94 -14.26 26.75
CA PRO A 94 -0.14 -15.08 25.85
C PRO A 94 1.35 -14.67 25.86
N PRO A 95 2.28 -15.60 25.60
CA PRO A 95 3.64 -15.26 25.19
C PRO A 95 3.64 -14.26 24.02
N MET A 96 4.62 -13.34 23.99
CA MET A 96 4.73 -12.34 22.92
C MET A 96 4.66 -12.99 21.53
N ARG A 97 3.75 -12.47 20.67
CA ARG A 97 3.54 -12.90 19.27
C ARG A 97 2.99 -14.33 19.11
N SER A 98 2.29 -14.83 20.13
CA SER A 98 1.51 -16.07 20.03
C SER A 98 0.02 -15.80 20.18
N THR A 99 -0.79 -16.68 19.59
CA THR A 99 -2.23 -16.74 19.86
C THR A 99 -2.49 -17.88 20.83
N ALA A 100 -3.41 -17.69 21.76
CA ALA A 100 -3.72 -18.64 22.82
C ALA A 100 -5.13 -19.22 22.63
N TRP A 101 -5.28 -20.49 22.97
CA TRP A 101 -6.58 -21.18 23.00
C TRP A 101 -6.69 -22.02 24.25
N TYR A 102 -7.82 -21.89 24.94
CA TYR A 102 -8.12 -22.65 26.14
C TYR A 102 -8.82 -23.96 25.79
N SER A 103 -8.43 -25.06 26.45
CA SER A 103 -9.18 -26.30 26.43
C SER A 103 -10.02 -26.44 27.70
N GLU A 104 -11.16 -27.12 27.61
CA GLU A 104 -12.04 -27.39 28.76
C GLU A 104 -11.36 -28.20 29.88
N GLU A 105 -10.25 -28.88 29.56
CA GLU A 105 -9.43 -29.66 30.50
C GLU A 105 -8.44 -28.79 31.30
N GLY A 106 -8.50 -27.47 31.18
CA GLY A 106 -7.59 -26.55 31.87
C GLY A 106 -6.22 -26.40 31.22
N HIS A 107 -6.05 -26.88 29.99
CA HIS A 107 -4.83 -26.70 29.22
C HIS A 107 -4.91 -25.44 28.33
N MET A 108 -3.76 -24.83 28.07
CA MET A 108 -3.64 -23.76 27.07
C MET A 108 -2.71 -24.17 25.95
N TYR A 109 -3.16 -23.94 24.71
CA TYR A 109 -2.34 -24.08 23.52
C TYR A 109 -1.88 -22.71 23.04
N PHE A 110 -0.61 -22.62 22.65
CA PHE A 110 -0.04 -21.42 22.06
C PHE A 110 0.53 -21.73 20.70
N ALA A 111 0.21 -20.92 19.69
CA ALA A 111 0.83 -21.02 18.38
C ALA A 111 1.57 -19.74 18.01
N GLN A 112 2.80 -19.89 17.53
CA GLN A 112 3.56 -18.85 16.86
C GLN A 112 3.40 -19.03 15.34
N GLY A 113 3.03 -17.96 14.63
CA GLY A 113 2.84 -18.02 13.18
C GLY A 113 4.13 -18.18 12.37
N ALA A 114 4.06 -18.92 11.28
CA ALA A 114 5.10 -19.01 10.25
C ALA A 114 5.22 -17.69 9.47
N TYR A 115 6.30 -17.55 8.69
CA TYR A 115 6.48 -16.56 7.63
C TYR A 115 7.63 -17.02 6.72
N CYS A 116 7.28 -17.62 5.59
CA CYS A 116 8.23 -18.15 4.59
C CYS A 116 8.30 -17.29 3.31
N ALA A 117 7.83 -16.04 3.35
CA ALA A 117 7.86 -15.11 2.23
C ALA A 117 9.06 -14.15 2.30
N GLU A 118 9.36 -13.45 1.19
CA GLU A 118 10.37 -12.38 1.13
C GLU A 118 11.80 -12.78 1.56
N GLY A 119 12.16 -14.06 1.33
CA GLY A 119 13.43 -14.60 1.77
C GLY A 119 13.54 -14.81 3.29
N CYS A 120 12.47 -14.55 4.05
CA CYS A 120 12.34 -15.03 5.42
C CYS A 120 11.96 -16.52 5.41
N ASN A 121 12.45 -17.27 6.39
CA ASN A 121 12.10 -18.68 6.56
C ASN A 121 11.84 -18.97 8.05
N ARG A 122 10.73 -18.44 8.57
CA ARG A 122 10.28 -18.65 9.94
C ARG A 122 9.20 -19.72 9.96
N HIS A 123 9.46 -20.82 10.65
CA HIS A 123 8.47 -21.89 10.82
C HIS A 123 7.55 -21.67 12.02
N HIS A 124 6.33 -22.19 11.95
CA HIS A 124 5.41 -22.15 13.09
C HIS A 124 5.89 -23.04 14.23
N LYS A 125 5.32 -22.82 15.40
CA LYS A 125 5.54 -23.64 16.59
C LYS A 125 4.25 -23.72 17.40
N LEU A 126 3.97 -24.90 17.95
CA LEU A 126 2.85 -25.16 18.85
C LEU A 126 3.37 -25.58 20.22
N TRP A 127 2.80 -24.98 21.27
CA TRP A 127 3.08 -25.33 22.66
C TRP A 127 1.81 -25.65 23.41
N LEU A 128 1.93 -26.54 24.39
CA LEU A 128 0.95 -26.86 25.41
C LEU A 128 1.49 -26.37 26.75
N VAL A 129 0.71 -25.57 27.47
CA VAL A 129 1.03 -25.13 28.83
C VAL A 129 -0.05 -25.64 29.76
N ASN A 130 0.37 -26.30 30.84
CA ASN A 130 -0.47 -26.49 32.01
C ASN A 130 -0.31 -25.25 32.90
N CYS A 131 -1.40 -24.53 33.15
CA CYS A 131 -1.43 -23.30 33.94
C CYS A 131 -0.87 -23.47 35.36
N GLU A 132 -0.95 -24.68 35.93
CA GLU A 132 -0.44 -24.99 37.27
C GLU A 132 1.08 -25.23 37.28
N GLN A 133 1.65 -25.67 36.16
CA GLN A 133 3.04 -26.12 36.07
C GLN A 133 3.94 -25.12 35.32
N GLY A 134 3.38 -24.19 34.55
CA GLY A 134 4.04 -23.04 33.95
C GLY A 134 5.11 -23.33 32.88
N VAL A 135 5.45 -24.59 32.62
CA VAL A 135 6.47 -24.96 31.61
C VAL A 135 5.78 -25.30 30.27
N PRO A 136 6.05 -24.55 29.19
CA PRO A 136 5.52 -24.87 27.87
C PRO A 136 6.18 -26.13 27.29
N LEU A 137 5.36 -27.10 26.91
CA LEU A 137 5.75 -28.31 26.20
C LEU A 137 5.51 -28.13 24.71
N MET A 138 6.54 -28.33 23.88
CA MET A 138 6.38 -28.29 22.43
C MET A 138 5.54 -29.48 21.96
N VAL A 139 4.51 -29.22 21.18
CA VAL A 139 3.62 -30.24 20.62
C VAL A 139 4.04 -30.49 19.18
N GLN A 140 4.21 -31.75 18.80
CA GLN A 140 4.41 -32.10 17.40
C GLN A 140 3.06 -32.00 16.66
N ASP A 141 3.07 -31.37 15.49
CA ASP A 141 1.89 -31.25 14.64
C ASP A 141 2.16 -31.62 13.18
N HIS A 142 1.09 -31.76 12.40
CA HIS A 142 1.11 -32.11 10.97
C HIS A 142 0.84 -30.91 10.05
N VAL A 143 0.89 -29.68 10.56
CA VAL A 143 0.74 -28.47 9.75
C VAL A 143 2.06 -28.23 9.01
N ASP A 144 2.00 -27.82 7.74
CA ASP A 144 3.21 -27.48 6.98
C ASP A 144 4.01 -26.41 7.72
N SER A 145 5.33 -26.58 7.79
CA SER A 145 6.25 -25.67 8.46
C SER A 145 6.17 -24.21 7.99
N CYS A 146 5.63 -23.94 6.80
CA CYS A 146 5.45 -22.61 6.25
C CYS A 146 4.01 -22.07 6.38
N MET A 147 3.13 -22.81 7.05
CA MET A 147 1.79 -22.40 7.42
C MET A 147 1.71 -22.07 8.91
N SER A 148 0.73 -21.25 9.27
CA SER A 148 0.42 -20.86 10.63
C SER A 148 -0.80 -21.61 11.12
N ILE A 149 -0.78 -21.99 12.40
CA ILE A 149 -1.98 -22.43 13.11
C ILE A 149 -2.77 -21.17 13.49
N SER A 150 -3.99 -21.07 12.96
CA SER A 150 -4.87 -19.89 13.08
C SER A 150 -6.07 -20.11 14.00
N ALA A 151 -6.41 -21.37 14.30
CA ALA A 151 -7.46 -21.73 15.24
C ALA A 151 -7.13 -23.08 15.90
N ILE A 152 -7.51 -23.26 17.17
CA ILE A 152 -7.35 -24.53 17.89
C ILE A 152 -8.62 -24.85 18.66
N CYS A 153 -9.06 -26.10 18.57
CA CYS A 153 -10.11 -26.67 19.42
C CYS A 153 -9.73 -28.11 19.83
N VAL A 154 -10.04 -28.52 21.05
CA VAL A 154 -9.84 -29.91 21.51
C VAL A 154 -11.20 -30.58 21.59
N ILE A 155 -11.39 -31.66 20.84
CA ILE A 155 -12.68 -32.35 20.71
C ILE A 155 -12.44 -33.84 20.88
N SER A 156 -13.00 -34.43 21.94
CA SER A 156 -12.92 -35.88 22.22
C SER A 156 -11.48 -36.44 22.24
N GLY A 157 -10.52 -35.67 22.74
CA GLY A 157 -9.10 -36.06 22.79
C GLY A 157 -8.32 -35.86 21.47
N ASP A 158 -8.94 -35.27 20.45
CA ASP A 158 -8.29 -34.85 19.23
C ASP A 158 -8.11 -33.32 19.21
N LEU A 159 -6.95 -32.88 18.73
CA LEU A 159 -6.59 -31.50 18.46
C LEU A 159 -6.99 -31.14 17.03
N TRP A 160 -7.89 -30.18 16.90
CA TRP A 160 -8.34 -29.60 15.64
C TRP A 160 -7.59 -28.30 15.40
N LEU A 161 -6.71 -28.31 14.39
CA LEU A 161 -5.84 -27.20 14.04
C LEU A 161 -6.35 -26.57 12.74
N GLY A 162 -6.94 -25.38 12.85
CA GLY A 162 -7.20 -24.53 11.70
C GLY A 162 -5.90 -23.92 11.20
N THR A 163 -5.74 -23.88 9.88
CA THR A 163 -4.51 -23.40 9.24
C THR A 163 -4.74 -22.16 8.38
N ARG A 164 -3.67 -21.40 8.17
CA ARG A 164 -3.57 -20.34 7.16
C ARG A 164 -2.13 -20.17 6.72
N MET A 165 -1.90 -19.57 5.57
CA MET A 165 -0.57 -19.13 5.14
C MET A 165 -0.36 -17.65 5.46
N ASP A 166 0.71 -17.28 6.15
CA ASP A 166 1.04 -15.87 6.42
C ASP A 166 2.05 -15.35 5.39
N VAL A 167 1.65 -14.33 4.61
CA VAL A 167 2.51 -13.64 3.62
C VAL A 167 2.36 -12.12 3.75
N GLU A 168 3.00 -11.36 2.84
CA GLU A 168 3.15 -9.89 2.88
C GLU A 168 1.84 -9.11 3.15
N TYR A 169 0.68 -9.64 2.72
CA TYR A 169 -0.63 -8.98 2.77
C TYR A 169 -1.66 -9.66 3.69
N GLY A 170 -1.19 -10.48 4.63
CA GLY A 170 -2.02 -11.10 5.65
C GLY A 170 -2.13 -12.62 5.51
N GLY A 171 -3.24 -13.16 6.00
CA GLY A 171 -3.53 -14.60 5.98
C GLY A 171 -4.12 -15.02 4.64
N TYR A 172 -3.71 -16.19 4.15
CA TYR A 172 -4.13 -16.81 2.91
C TYR A 172 -4.63 -18.23 3.18
N PRO A 173 -5.37 -18.84 2.23
CA PRO A 173 -5.76 -20.24 2.30
C PRO A 173 -4.58 -21.14 2.68
N GLY A 174 -4.78 -21.95 3.71
CA GLY A 174 -3.84 -22.99 4.15
C GLY A 174 -4.29 -24.36 3.65
N ASP A 175 -4.20 -25.36 4.52
CA ASP A 175 -4.64 -26.75 4.29
C ASP A 175 -6.01 -27.04 4.93
N GLY A 176 -6.79 -26.01 5.27
CA GLY A 176 -8.03 -26.15 6.03
C GLY A 176 -7.76 -26.58 7.48
N ILE A 177 -8.38 -27.67 7.92
CA ILE A 177 -8.26 -28.21 9.28
C ILE A 177 -7.44 -29.50 9.27
N ILE A 178 -6.44 -29.55 10.15
CA ILE A 178 -5.68 -30.75 10.48
C ILE A 178 -6.17 -31.28 11.83
N VAL A 179 -6.65 -32.52 11.86
CA VAL A 179 -7.08 -33.17 13.11
C VAL A 179 -6.06 -34.24 13.47
N GLN A 180 -5.54 -34.17 14.70
CA GLN A 180 -4.57 -35.12 15.22
C GLN A 180 -4.89 -35.51 16.66
N SER A 181 -4.47 -36.69 17.09
CA SER A 181 -4.62 -37.09 18.49
C SER A 181 -3.81 -36.16 19.40
N SER A 182 -4.45 -35.59 20.43
CA SER A 182 -3.75 -34.71 21.39
C SER A 182 -2.69 -35.47 22.20
N THR A 183 -2.90 -36.76 22.43
CA THR A 183 -2.02 -37.62 23.23
C THR A 183 -0.87 -38.20 22.40
N THR A 184 -1.14 -38.67 21.18
CA THR A 184 -0.14 -39.41 20.39
C THR A 184 0.49 -38.59 19.27
N GLY A 185 -0.06 -37.42 18.94
CA GLY A 185 0.35 -36.63 17.78
C GLY A 185 0.09 -37.31 16.44
N ARG A 186 -0.62 -38.45 16.41
CA ARG A 186 -0.94 -39.16 15.17
C ARG A 186 -2.00 -38.38 14.41
N LEU A 187 -1.75 -38.11 13.13
CA LEU A 187 -2.74 -37.56 12.21
C LEU A 187 -3.99 -38.46 12.19
N VAL A 188 -5.16 -37.86 12.40
CA VAL A 188 -6.46 -38.53 12.36
C VAL A 188 -7.10 -38.30 11.00
N ARG A 189 -7.18 -37.03 10.55
CA ARG A 189 -7.77 -36.65 9.25
C ARG A 189 -7.40 -35.21 8.86
N ARG A 190 -7.67 -34.88 7.60
CA ARG A 190 -7.69 -33.51 7.05
C ARG A 190 -9.10 -33.17 6.60
N ILE A 191 -9.49 -31.92 6.76
CA ILE A 191 -10.79 -31.39 6.34
C ILE A 191 -10.52 -30.10 5.58
N ASP A 192 -10.84 -30.09 4.29
CA ASP A 192 -10.47 -29.04 3.34
C ASP A 192 -11.67 -28.65 2.45
N ALA A 193 -11.52 -27.57 1.71
CA ALA A 193 -12.54 -27.09 0.78
C ALA A 193 -12.75 -28.07 -0.39
N GLU A 194 -11.66 -28.55 -0.98
CA GLU A 194 -11.71 -29.35 -2.22
C GLU A 194 -12.35 -30.73 -2.03
N HIS A 195 -12.01 -31.44 -0.96
CA HIS A 195 -12.41 -32.84 -0.76
C HIS A 195 -13.50 -32.99 0.31
N SER A 196 -13.55 -32.09 1.28
CA SER A 196 -14.49 -32.20 2.40
C SER A 196 -15.68 -31.24 2.32
N GLY A 197 -15.60 -30.21 1.46
CA GLY A 197 -16.68 -29.25 1.23
C GLY A 197 -16.69 -28.07 2.20
N LEU A 198 -15.56 -27.73 2.84
CA LEU A 198 -15.44 -26.47 3.55
C LEU A 198 -15.66 -25.28 2.60
N THR A 199 -16.15 -24.17 3.13
CA THR A 199 -16.30 -22.92 2.37
C THR A 199 -14.95 -22.35 1.89
N GLY A 200 -13.85 -22.67 2.55
CA GLY A 200 -12.49 -22.25 2.20
C GLY A 200 -11.42 -22.89 3.11
N ASP A 201 -10.15 -22.65 2.80
CA ASP A 201 -9.01 -23.31 3.46
C ASP A 201 -8.23 -22.37 4.40
N LEU A 202 -8.61 -21.08 4.48
CA LEU A 202 -8.13 -20.17 5.51
C LEU A 202 -9.09 -20.27 6.69
N ILE A 203 -8.67 -20.93 7.77
CA ILE A 203 -9.52 -21.09 8.95
C ILE A 203 -9.36 -19.90 9.89
N GLU A 204 -10.46 -19.24 10.26
CA GLU A 204 -10.45 -18.10 11.19
C GLU A 204 -10.82 -18.53 12.63
N ALA A 205 -11.71 -19.50 12.79
CA ALA A 205 -12.10 -20.04 14.09
C ALA A 205 -12.64 -21.48 13.97
N VAL A 206 -12.51 -22.23 15.06
CA VAL A 206 -13.07 -23.59 15.23
C VAL A 206 -13.59 -23.68 16.66
N ALA A 207 -14.84 -24.12 16.84
CA ALA A 207 -15.42 -24.28 18.17
C ALA A 207 -16.39 -25.47 18.22
N LEU A 208 -16.39 -26.19 19.34
CA LEU A 208 -17.37 -27.25 19.62
C LEU A 208 -18.62 -26.63 20.22
N ASP A 209 -19.75 -26.91 19.58
CA ASP A 209 -21.07 -26.55 20.07
C ASP A 209 -21.49 -27.50 21.19
N PRO A 210 -21.61 -27.01 22.45
CA PRO A 210 -21.95 -27.86 23.58
C PRO A 210 -23.36 -28.45 23.48
N GLU A 211 -24.28 -27.79 22.76
CA GLU A 211 -25.68 -28.18 22.69
C GLU A 211 -25.92 -29.32 21.70
N THR A 212 -25.21 -29.31 20.58
CA THR A 212 -25.42 -30.29 19.49
C THR A 212 -24.28 -31.28 19.33
N GLY A 213 -23.12 -31.03 19.95
CA GLY A 213 -21.89 -31.77 19.72
C GLY A 213 -21.34 -31.62 18.30
N ARG A 214 -21.80 -30.61 17.55
CA ARG A 214 -21.27 -30.25 16.24
C ARG A 214 -20.09 -29.31 16.39
N VAL A 215 -19.21 -29.31 15.40
CA VAL A 215 -18.07 -28.39 15.33
C VAL A 215 -18.42 -27.30 14.34
N TRP A 216 -18.34 -26.05 14.75
CA TRP A 216 -18.50 -24.91 13.87
C TRP A 216 -17.13 -24.37 13.45
N VAL A 217 -17.01 -24.09 12.17
CA VAL A 217 -15.76 -23.64 11.55
C VAL A 217 -16.05 -22.40 10.72
N THR A 218 -15.30 -21.33 10.94
CA THR A 218 -15.33 -20.14 10.09
C THR A 218 -14.11 -20.13 9.16
N THR A 219 -14.33 -19.76 7.91
CA THR A 219 -13.28 -19.62 6.89
C THR A 219 -13.31 -18.23 6.26
N GLU A 220 -12.42 -17.95 5.31
CA GLU A 220 -12.43 -16.70 4.54
C GLU A 220 -13.71 -16.48 3.73
N TRP A 221 -14.43 -17.55 3.38
CA TRP A 221 -15.62 -17.51 2.54
C TRP A 221 -16.92 -17.76 3.29
N GLY A 222 -16.89 -18.25 4.53
CA GLY A 222 -18.13 -18.53 5.23
C GLY A 222 -18.03 -19.37 6.50
N VAL A 223 -19.13 -20.03 6.84
CA VAL A 223 -19.26 -20.84 8.05
C VAL A 223 -19.69 -22.26 7.71
N ASN A 224 -19.22 -23.23 8.49
CA ASN A 224 -19.45 -24.65 8.25
C ASN A 224 -19.88 -25.33 9.55
N GLU A 225 -20.89 -26.19 9.45
CA GLU A 225 -21.25 -27.14 10.49
C GLU A 225 -20.59 -28.48 10.16
N VAL A 226 -19.74 -28.98 11.05
CA VAL A 226 -18.93 -30.19 10.84
C VAL A 226 -19.25 -31.19 11.93
N LYS A 227 -19.47 -32.45 11.56
CA LYS A 227 -19.63 -33.54 12.54
C LYS A 227 -18.25 -33.84 13.18
N PRO A 228 -18.17 -34.31 14.43
CA PRO A 228 -16.90 -34.73 15.04
C PRO A 228 -16.12 -35.79 14.24
N ALA A 229 -16.81 -36.55 13.38
CA ALA A 229 -16.20 -37.43 12.40
C ALA A 229 -15.55 -36.70 11.20
N GLY A 230 -15.41 -35.37 11.21
CA GLY A 230 -14.84 -34.56 10.13
C GLY A 230 -15.68 -34.49 8.86
N ILE A 231 -16.97 -34.83 8.94
CA ILE A 231 -17.89 -34.75 7.80
C ILE A 231 -18.57 -33.38 7.85
N VAL A 232 -18.39 -32.55 6.82
CA VAL A 232 -19.09 -31.28 6.69
C VAL A 232 -20.58 -31.58 6.47
N ALA A 233 -21.40 -31.19 7.45
CA ALA A 233 -22.84 -31.37 7.42
C ALA A 233 -23.53 -30.25 6.65
N ARG A 234 -22.97 -29.03 6.71
CA ARG A 234 -23.51 -27.83 6.06
C ARG A 234 -22.40 -26.82 5.82
N SER A 235 -22.49 -26.13 4.69
CA SER A 235 -21.60 -25.04 4.29
C SER A 235 -22.45 -23.84 3.92
N LEU A 236 -22.16 -22.68 4.52
CA LEU A 236 -22.88 -21.42 4.31
C LEU A 236 -21.87 -20.36 3.87
N PHE A 237 -21.87 -20.06 2.58
CA PHE A 237 -21.04 -19.03 1.96
C PHE A 237 -21.57 -17.65 2.26
N LEU A 238 -20.71 -16.78 2.78
CA LEU A 238 -21.01 -15.38 3.02
C LEU A 238 -20.90 -14.59 1.72
N TYR A 239 -21.83 -13.67 1.51
CA TYR A 239 -21.75 -12.68 0.45
C TYR A 239 -22.37 -11.37 0.96
N GLU A 240 -21.85 -10.23 0.52
CA GLU A 240 -22.38 -8.92 0.87
C GLU A 240 -23.31 -8.44 -0.25
N ASP A 241 -24.52 -8.00 0.08
CA ASP A 241 -25.48 -7.43 -0.87
C ASP A 241 -26.35 -6.37 -0.19
N PHE A 242 -27.20 -5.69 -0.96
CA PHE A 242 -28.19 -4.77 -0.42
C PHE A 242 -29.44 -5.53 0.05
N ASN A 243 -29.90 -5.23 1.25
CA ASN A 243 -31.25 -5.57 1.67
C ASN A 243 -32.25 -4.86 0.73
N ARG A 244 -33.11 -5.61 0.04
CA ARG A 244 -34.01 -5.06 -1.00
C ARG A 244 -35.05 -4.09 -0.45
N GLU A 245 -35.40 -4.20 0.83
CA GLU A 245 -36.38 -3.35 1.48
C GLU A 245 -35.74 -2.06 1.98
N THR A 246 -34.63 -2.16 2.73
CA THR A 246 -34.00 -1.01 3.39
C THR A 246 -32.94 -0.33 2.52
N GLY A 247 -32.37 -1.04 1.56
CA GLY A 247 -31.20 -0.60 0.78
C GLY A 247 -29.90 -0.62 1.59
N ILE A 248 -29.88 -1.15 2.82
CA ILE A 248 -28.68 -1.22 3.66
C ILE A 248 -27.80 -2.38 3.19
N PRO A 249 -26.46 -2.19 3.05
CA PRO A 249 -25.53 -3.29 2.83
C PRO A 249 -25.51 -4.25 4.01
N GLU A 250 -25.78 -5.53 3.75
CA GLU A 250 -25.84 -6.60 4.75
C GLU A 250 -25.03 -7.81 4.25
N VAL A 251 -24.54 -8.62 5.19
CA VAL A 251 -23.91 -9.90 4.86
C VAL A 251 -24.96 -11.00 4.96
N PHE A 252 -25.17 -11.69 3.84
CA PHE A 252 -26.08 -12.82 3.70
C PHE A 252 -25.30 -14.13 3.64
N VAL A 253 -26.03 -15.24 3.80
CA VAL A 253 -25.50 -16.60 3.62
C VAL A 253 -26.20 -17.32 2.47
N SER A 254 -25.48 -18.22 1.81
CA SER A 254 -25.99 -19.10 0.76
C SER A 254 -25.37 -20.50 0.89
N GLU A 255 -26.13 -21.55 0.58
CA GLU A 255 -25.60 -22.92 0.56
C GLU A 255 -24.61 -23.15 -0.61
N THR A 256 -24.62 -22.25 -1.61
CA THR A 256 -23.70 -22.30 -2.75
C THR A 256 -22.88 -21.02 -2.81
N ARG A 257 -21.63 -21.12 -3.26
CA ARG A 257 -20.75 -19.97 -3.44
C ARG A 257 -21.43 -18.91 -4.30
N THR A 258 -21.59 -17.72 -3.75
CA THR A 258 -22.30 -16.58 -4.34
C THR A 258 -21.35 -15.39 -4.36
N THR A 259 -21.32 -14.65 -5.47
CA THR A 259 -20.51 -13.43 -5.59
C THR A 259 -21.23 -12.28 -4.88
N GLY A 260 -20.52 -11.57 -3.99
CA GLY A 260 -21.07 -10.37 -3.35
C GLY A 260 -21.23 -9.21 -4.34
N ASN A 261 -22.14 -8.31 -4.04
CA ASN A 261 -22.36 -7.07 -4.77
C ASN A 261 -21.27 -6.05 -4.43
N PRO A 262 -20.38 -5.67 -5.37
CA PRO A 262 -19.28 -4.77 -5.08
C PRO A 262 -19.74 -3.37 -4.63
N PHE A 263 -20.94 -2.95 -5.00
CA PHE A 263 -21.50 -1.67 -4.58
C PHE A 263 -22.03 -1.68 -3.16
N ALA A 264 -22.51 -2.83 -2.66
CA ALA A 264 -22.87 -2.97 -1.25
C ALA A 264 -21.63 -2.82 -0.37
N THR A 265 -20.56 -3.53 -0.73
CA THR A 265 -19.24 -3.39 -0.09
C THR A 265 -18.73 -1.96 -0.16
N LEU A 266 -18.80 -1.32 -1.34
CA LEU A 266 -18.37 0.07 -1.50
C LEU A 266 -19.15 0.99 -0.57
N ALA A 267 -20.49 0.89 -0.57
CA ALA A 267 -21.37 1.74 0.23
C ALA A 267 -21.02 1.65 1.72
N ARG A 268 -20.76 0.45 2.23
CA ARG A 268 -20.30 0.24 3.60
C ARG A 268 -18.88 0.80 3.83
N THR A 269 -17.93 0.50 2.95
CA THR A 269 -16.53 0.89 3.10
C THR A 269 -16.35 2.41 3.16
N ILE A 270 -17.10 3.17 2.36
CA ILE A 270 -17.01 4.63 2.35
C ILE A 270 -18.03 5.32 3.25
N GLY A 271 -18.97 4.58 3.84
CA GLY A 271 -20.01 5.11 4.72
C GLY A 271 -21.03 5.97 3.97
N ILE A 272 -21.74 5.39 3.00
CA ILE A 272 -22.86 6.08 2.34
C ILE A 272 -24.04 6.19 3.31
N ASP A 273 -24.46 7.42 3.65
CA ASP A 273 -25.60 7.64 4.55
C ASP A 273 -26.96 7.25 3.93
N ASP A 274 -27.21 7.68 2.69
CA ASP A 274 -28.49 7.43 2.00
C ASP A 274 -28.37 6.16 1.16
N THR A 275 -28.27 5.05 1.88
CA THR A 275 -28.06 3.71 1.29
C THR A 275 -29.21 3.31 0.37
N ARG A 276 -30.45 3.72 0.69
CA ARG A 276 -31.63 3.47 -0.14
C ARG A 276 -31.54 4.16 -1.50
N ALA A 277 -31.27 5.47 -1.54
CA ALA A 277 -31.16 6.18 -2.80
C ALA A 277 -29.91 5.73 -3.59
N PHE A 278 -28.84 5.34 -2.91
CA PHE A 278 -27.65 4.77 -3.55
C PHE A 278 -27.98 3.44 -4.23
N TYR A 279 -28.64 2.52 -3.52
CA TYR A 279 -29.09 1.24 -4.07
C TYR A 279 -30.01 1.42 -5.28
N GLU A 280 -30.99 2.33 -5.20
CA GLU A 280 -31.89 2.63 -6.32
C GLU A 280 -31.18 3.24 -7.53
N THR A 281 -30.09 3.99 -7.29
CA THR A 281 -29.25 4.57 -8.35
C THR A 281 -28.40 3.49 -9.01
N VAL A 282 -27.72 2.66 -8.21
CA VAL A 282 -26.90 1.54 -8.70
C VAL A 282 -27.75 0.54 -9.48
N SER A 283 -28.98 0.25 -9.03
CA SER A 283 -29.89 -0.70 -9.68
C SER A 283 -30.35 -0.27 -11.08
N ARG A 284 -30.10 0.99 -11.47
CA ARG A 284 -30.40 1.52 -12.82
C ARG A 284 -29.21 1.48 -13.76
N ILE A 285 -28.03 1.09 -13.26
CA ILE A 285 -26.83 0.93 -14.08
C ILE A 285 -26.95 -0.38 -14.87
N PRO A 286 -26.73 -0.37 -16.20
CA PRO A 286 -26.76 -1.57 -17.01
C PRO A 286 -25.79 -2.65 -16.50
N GLU A 287 -26.21 -3.91 -16.54
CA GLU A 287 -25.43 -5.06 -16.04
C GLU A 287 -24.08 -5.17 -16.78
N GLU A 288 -24.05 -4.88 -18.09
CA GLU A 288 -22.81 -4.87 -18.87
C GLU A 288 -21.76 -3.89 -18.35
N MET A 289 -22.17 -2.80 -17.69
CA MET A 289 -21.24 -1.84 -17.10
C MET A 289 -20.72 -2.35 -15.75
N ILE A 290 -21.55 -3.06 -14.98
CA ILE A 290 -21.17 -3.59 -13.66
C ILE A 290 -19.97 -4.54 -13.79
N ASP A 291 -19.93 -5.35 -14.86
CA ASP A 291 -18.83 -6.25 -15.17
C ASP A 291 -17.50 -5.52 -15.43
N GLU A 292 -17.51 -4.33 -16.06
CA GLU A 292 -16.31 -3.49 -16.23
C GLU A 292 -15.72 -3.02 -14.90
N VAL A 293 -16.57 -3.01 -13.87
CA VAL A 293 -16.33 -2.48 -12.54
C VAL A 293 -16.11 -3.62 -11.52
N THR A 294 -16.21 -4.89 -11.90
CA THR A 294 -15.81 -6.02 -11.02
C THR A 294 -14.32 -5.99 -10.61
N HIS A 295 -13.50 -5.15 -11.25
CA HIS A 295 -12.13 -4.81 -10.83
C HIS A 295 -12.04 -3.76 -9.69
N LEU A 296 -13.16 -3.34 -9.09
CA LEU A 296 -13.18 -2.36 -8.00
C LEU A 296 -12.44 -2.81 -6.72
N SER A 297 -12.07 -4.09 -6.62
CA SER A 297 -11.36 -4.63 -5.46
C SER A 297 -10.06 -3.85 -5.19
N SER A 298 -9.35 -3.42 -6.24
CA SER A 298 -8.14 -2.58 -6.17
C SER A 298 -8.36 -1.17 -5.59
N LEU A 299 -9.61 -0.70 -5.51
CA LEU A 299 -9.99 0.61 -4.97
C LEU A 299 -10.40 0.53 -3.51
N ILE A 300 -11.02 -0.58 -3.10
CA ILE A 300 -11.32 -0.86 -1.69
C ILE A 300 -10.02 -1.07 -0.90
N VAL A 301 -8.93 -1.50 -1.56
CA VAL A 301 -7.61 -1.71 -0.93
C VAL A 301 -6.61 -0.57 -1.22
N GLY A 302 -7.08 0.53 -1.82
CA GLY A 302 -6.32 1.79 -1.84
C GLY A 302 -5.05 1.76 -2.69
N SER A 303 -5.06 1.11 -3.87
CA SER A 303 -3.93 1.25 -4.79
C SER A 303 -3.81 2.72 -5.25
N HIS A 304 -2.81 3.44 -4.72
CA HIS A 304 -2.65 4.89 -4.86
C HIS A 304 -2.42 5.43 -6.29
N GLN A 305 -2.36 4.55 -7.31
CA GLN A 305 -2.00 4.93 -8.69
C GLN A 305 -3.12 4.64 -9.69
N TYR A 306 -3.86 3.53 -9.56
CA TYR A 306 -4.89 3.15 -10.53
C TYR A 306 -6.00 4.19 -10.77
N PRO A 307 -6.61 4.82 -9.74
CA PRO A 307 -7.73 5.72 -10.00
C PRO A 307 -7.32 6.90 -10.87
N LEU A 308 -6.05 7.31 -10.87
CA LEU A 308 -5.59 8.51 -11.56
C LEU A 308 -5.33 8.31 -13.06
N HIS A 309 -5.08 7.09 -13.53
CA HIS A 309 -4.61 6.83 -14.89
C HIS A 309 -5.71 6.44 -15.89
N ALA A 310 -6.82 5.87 -15.42
CA ALA A 310 -7.97 5.51 -16.25
C ALA A 310 -9.26 5.94 -15.52
N PRO A 311 -9.88 7.08 -15.88
CA PRO A 311 -11.18 7.42 -15.32
C PRO A 311 -12.23 6.39 -15.74
N VAL A 312 -13.22 6.16 -14.88
CA VAL A 312 -14.41 5.38 -15.27
C VAL A 312 -15.24 6.12 -16.30
N ASP A 313 -16.07 5.40 -17.04
CA ASP A 313 -17.01 6.00 -17.99
C ASP A 313 -17.86 7.10 -17.31
N SER A 314 -18.12 8.20 -18.02
CA SER A 314 -18.91 9.32 -17.53
C SER A 314 -20.33 8.95 -17.07
N GLN A 315 -20.89 7.84 -17.56
CA GLN A 315 -22.18 7.31 -17.09
C GLN A 315 -22.14 6.95 -15.59
N TRP A 316 -20.96 6.63 -15.03
CA TRP A 316 -20.76 6.40 -13.60
C TRP A 316 -20.85 7.67 -12.75
N ASN A 317 -20.78 8.86 -13.35
CA ASN A 317 -20.85 10.14 -12.63
C ASN A 317 -22.19 10.34 -11.88
N ILE A 318 -23.19 9.49 -12.12
CA ILE A 318 -24.42 9.44 -11.31
C ILE A 318 -24.15 9.08 -9.84
N LEU A 319 -23.03 8.41 -9.54
CA LEU A 319 -22.64 8.03 -8.17
C LEU A 319 -21.89 9.14 -7.42
N VAL A 320 -21.37 10.15 -8.13
CA VAL A 320 -20.55 11.23 -7.56
C VAL A 320 -21.21 11.96 -6.38
N PRO A 321 -22.52 12.29 -6.38
CA PRO A 321 -23.18 12.91 -5.23
C PRO A 321 -23.03 12.11 -3.94
N PHE A 322 -23.17 10.78 -4.02
CA PHE A 322 -23.07 9.89 -2.87
C PHE A 322 -21.64 9.83 -2.34
N VAL A 323 -20.68 9.65 -3.25
CA VAL A 323 -19.25 9.58 -2.90
C VAL A 323 -18.76 10.92 -2.33
N LEU A 324 -19.18 12.06 -2.91
CA LEU A 324 -18.88 13.39 -2.38
C LEU A 324 -19.41 13.56 -0.95
N LYS A 325 -20.65 13.14 -0.68
CA LYS A 325 -21.20 13.20 0.68
C LYS A 325 -20.37 12.34 1.65
N ALA A 326 -19.96 11.14 1.23
CA ALA A 326 -19.10 10.27 2.05
C ALA A 326 -17.70 10.83 2.35
N THR A 327 -17.19 11.79 1.56
CA THR A 327 -15.93 12.50 1.91
C THR A 327 -16.07 13.42 3.13
N GLN A 328 -17.29 13.62 3.62
CA GLN A 328 -17.60 14.46 4.79
C GLN A 328 -17.78 13.63 6.07
N ASN A 329 -17.53 12.32 6.00
CA ASN A 329 -17.67 11.42 7.15
C ASN A 329 -16.68 11.76 8.28
N GLU A 330 -17.12 11.59 9.53
CA GLU A 330 -16.26 11.79 10.70
C GLU A 330 -15.16 10.71 10.77
N ASP A 331 -15.43 9.51 10.26
CA ASP A 331 -14.43 8.45 10.14
C ASP A 331 -13.40 8.81 9.05
N ARG A 332 -12.18 9.04 9.51
CA ARG A 332 -11.03 9.38 8.66
C ARG A 332 -10.72 8.30 7.62
N THR A 333 -10.89 7.03 7.96
CA THR A 333 -10.64 5.89 7.08
C THR A 333 -11.66 5.85 5.96
N GLN A 334 -12.94 6.03 6.30
CA GLN A 334 -14.01 6.12 5.30
C GLN A 334 -13.82 7.32 4.37
N THR A 335 -13.49 8.49 4.93
CA THR A 335 -13.16 9.69 4.14
C THR A 335 -12.02 9.42 3.16
N TYR A 336 -10.94 8.79 3.64
CA TYR A 336 -9.80 8.44 2.80
C TYR A 336 -10.18 7.55 1.62
N TYR A 337 -11.00 6.51 1.84
CA TYR A 337 -11.51 5.65 0.76
C TYR A 337 -12.48 6.38 -0.16
N ALA A 338 -13.37 7.21 0.38
CA ALA A 338 -14.29 8.04 -0.39
C ALA A 338 -13.53 8.96 -1.35
N GLU A 339 -12.44 9.59 -0.92
CA GLU A 339 -11.58 10.40 -1.80
C GLU A 339 -10.94 9.58 -2.92
N HIS A 340 -10.49 8.36 -2.65
CA HIS A 340 -9.90 7.49 -3.68
C HIS A 340 -10.93 7.05 -4.72
N VAL A 341 -12.14 6.75 -4.27
CA VAL A 341 -13.27 6.43 -5.15
C VAL A 341 -13.69 7.65 -5.96
N LEU A 342 -13.80 8.83 -5.31
CA LEU A 342 -14.14 10.08 -5.98
C LEU A 342 -13.13 10.43 -7.08
N ALA A 343 -11.85 10.10 -6.84
CA ALA A 343 -10.78 10.36 -7.79
C ALA A 343 -10.92 9.57 -9.10
N MET A 344 -11.78 8.57 -9.19
CA MET A 344 -12.02 7.79 -10.43
C MET A 344 -12.89 8.51 -11.43
N PHE A 345 -13.75 9.42 -10.96
CA PHE A 345 -14.72 10.10 -11.81
C PHE A 345 -14.07 11.29 -12.52
N ASP A 346 -14.32 11.41 -13.82
CA ASP A 346 -14.07 12.64 -14.58
C ASP A 346 -15.34 13.51 -14.50
N ASP A 347 -15.56 14.11 -13.33
CA ASP A 347 -16.74 14.90 -12.99
C ASP A 347 -16.34 16.30 -12.47
N THR A 348 -17.07 17.33 -12.88
CA THR A 348 -16.77 18.73 -12.50
C THR A 348 -16.91 18.98 -11.00
N ARG A 349 -17.82 18.27 -10.31
CA ARG A 349 -18.02 18.37 -8.85
C ARG A 349 -16.88 17.69 -8.10
N ALA A 350 -16.44 16.51 -8.56
CA ALA A 350 -15.27 15.83 -8.02
C ALA A 350 -14.02 16.72 -8.15
N ARG A 351 -13.84 17.34 -9.32
CA ARG A 351 -12.74 18.28 -9.53
C ARG A 351 -12.82 19.53 -8.66
N LYS A 352 -14.01 20.11 -8.50
CA LYS A 352 -14.23 21.24 -7.58
C LYS A 352 -13.81 20.87 -6.16
N TYR A 353 -14.22 19.71 -5.66
CA TYR A 353 -13.85 19.21 -4.34
C TYR A 353 -12.31 19.10 -4.16
N PHE A 354 -11.60 18.53 -5.12
CA PHE A 354 -10.13 18.44 -5.01
C PHE A 354 -9.44 19.81 -5.12
N LEU A 355 -10.02 20.78 -5.83
CA LEU A 355 -9.51 22.15 -5.83
C LEU A 355 -9.73 22.85 -4.49
N GLU A 356 -10.89 22.64 -3.85
CA GLU A 356 -11.17 23.14 -2.49
C GLU A 356 -10.15 22.58 -1.47
N ILE A 357 -9.72 21.32 -1.60
CA ILE A 357 -8.61 20.76 -0.80
C ILE A 357 -7.30 21.52 -1.01
N LEU A 358 -7.01 21.97 -2.23
CA LEU A 358 -5.79 22.74 -2.51
C LEU A 358 -5.88 24.18 -1.97
N GLU A 359 -7.09 24.73 -1.89
CA GLU A 359 -7.38 26.05 -1.31
C GLU A 359 -7.39 26.05 0.22
N ASP A 360 -7.75 24.93 0.86
CA ASP A 360 -7.80 24.79 2.30
C ASP A 360 -6.39 24.78 2.92
N SER A 361 -6.04 25.86 3.61
CA SER A 361 -4.76 25.97 4.32
C SER A 361 -4.61 24.94 5.45
N SER A 362 -5.72 24.42 5.99
CA SER A 362 -5.73 23.42 7.06
C SER A 362 -5.67 21.97 6.56
N ALA A 363 -5.77 21.77 5.24
CA ALA A 363 -5.72 20.45 4.64
C ALA A 363 -4.40 19.73 4.96
N ARG A 364 -4.51 18.43 5.26
CA ARG A 364 -3.33 17.62 5.59
C ARG A 364 -2.43 17.44 4.36
N PRO A 365 -1.09 17.42 4.51
CA PRO A 365 -0.17 17.34 3.37
C PRO A 365 -0.45 16.21 2.38
N HIS A 366 -0.76 15.00 2.85
CA HIS A 366 -1.09 13.86 1.97
C HIS A 366 -2.33 14.08 1.11
N ARG A 367 -3.35 14.77 1.63
CA ARG A 367 -4.57 15.12 0.87
C ARG A 367 -4.25 16.10 -0.25
N ILE A 368 -3.40 17.10 0.01
CA ILE A 368 -2.96 18.08 -0.99
C ILE A 368 -2.17 17.41 -2.12
N GLY A 369 -1.26 16.50 -1.79
CA GLY A 369 -0.51 15.74 -2.79
C GLY A 369 -1.38 14.82 -3.64
N PHE A 370 -2.41 14.25 -3.02
CA PHE A 370 -3.41 13.46 -3.73
C PHE A 370 -4.27 14.34 -4.65
N ALA A 371 -4.83 15.43 -4.14
CA ALA A 371 -5.60 16.41 -4.89
C ALA A 371 -4.83 16.99 -6.08
N THR A 372 -3.55 17.34 -5.89
CA THR A 372 -2.67 17.85 -6.95
C THR A 372 -2.51 16.82 -8.07
N ARG A 373 -2.34 15.55 -7.72
CA ARG A 373 -2.23 14.46 -8.71
C ARG A 373 -3.53 14.26 -9.47
N TYR A 374 -4.68 14.28 -8.78
CA TYR A 374 -6.00 14.19 -9.42
C TYR A 374 -6.26 15.35 -10.39
N VAL A 375 -6.09 16.60 -9.94
CA VAL A 375 -6.24 17.81 -10.77
C VAL A 375 -5.30 17.74 -11.97
N GLY A 376 -4.12 17.12 -11.77
CA GLY A 376 -3.11 16.86 -12.77
C GLY A 376 -3.52 15.89 -13.90
N SER A 377 -4.22 14.81 -13.55
CA SER A 377 -4.50 13.69 -14.46
C SER A 377 -5.85 13.76 -15.18
N ARG A 378 -6.73 14.68 -14.78
CA ARG A 378 -8.07 14.83 -15.35
C ARG A 378 -8.15 15.88 -16.44
N ARG A 379 -9.15 15.73 -17.33
CA ARG A 379 -9.43 16.74 -18.36
C ARG A 379 -9.80 18.05 -17.65
N ARG A 380 -9.33 19.17 -18.19
CA ARG A 380 -9.71 20.48 -17.64
C ARG A 380 -11.20 20.67 -17.87
N SER A 381 -11.95 20.81 -16.79
CA SER A 381 -13.25 21.47 -16.81
C SER A 381 -13.06 22.94 -17.22
N GLU A 382 -14.13 23.58 -17.70
CA GLU A 382 -14.11 25.01 -18.09
C GLU A 382 -13.76 25.95 -16.91
N THR A 383 -13.85 25.46 -15.67
CA THR A 383 -13.51 26.18 -14.43
C THR A 383 -12.73 25.28 -13.48
N PRO A 384 -11.64 25.75 -12.84
CA PRO A 384 -10.99 27.06 -12.97
C PRO A 384 -10.22 27.19 -14.28
N THR A 385 -10.02 28.43 -14.72
CA THR A 385 -9.13 28.76 -15.83
C THR A 385 -7.68 28.32 -15.52
N LEU A 386 -6.86 28.14 -16.57
CA LEU A 386 -5.45 27.80 -16.41
C LEU A 386 -4.72 28.76 -15.45
N ASP A 387 -4.98 30.06 -15.57
CA ASP A 387 -4.34 31.09 -14.76
C ASP A 387 -4.75 31.00 -13.29
N GLU A 388 -6.00 30.64 -13.01
CA GLU A 388 -6.48 30.41 -11.65
C GLU A 388 -5.85 29.16 -11.03
N GLU A 389 -5.72 28.07 -11.78
CA GLU A 389 -5.01 26.87 -11.32
C GLU A 389 -3.53 27.18 -11.03
N ILE A 390 -2.85 27.90 -11.92
CA ILE A 390 -1.45 28.32 -11.69
C ILE A 390 -1.35 29.20 -10.44
N ARG A 391 -2.20 30.22 -10.28
CA ARG A 391 -2.21 31.08 -9.08
C ARG A 391 -2.44 30.29 -7.80
N LEU A 392 -3.38 29.33 -7.82
CA LEU A 392 -3.65 28.47 -6.68
C LEU A 392 -2.41 27.63 -6.30
N LEU A 393 -1.79 26.99 -7.28
CA LEU A 393 -0.61 26.16 -7.05
C LEU A 393 0.60 26.99 -6.59
N CYS A 394 0.81 28.20 -7.11
CA CYS A 394 1.85 29.10 -6.61
C CYS A 394 1.65 29.44 -5.12
N ARG A 395 0.43 29.81 -4.72
CA ARG A 395 0.11 30.05 -3.29
C ARG A 395 0.42 28.83 -2.42
N ARG A 396 0.16 27.62 -2.93
CA ARG A 396 0.45 26.39 -2.18
C ARG A 396 1.94 26.11 -2.05
N VAL A 397 2.75 26.46 -3.06
CA VAL A 397 4.21 26.44 -2.95
C VAL A 397 4.68 27.41 -1.87
N ASP A 398 4.17 28.64 -1.86
CA ASP A 398 4.54 29.66 -0.87
C ASP A 398 4.18 29.24 0.55
N GLN A 399 2.98 28.66 0.72
CA GLN A 399 2.54 28.10 1.99
C GLN A 399 3.46 26.95 2.43
N ALA A 400 3.79 26.01 1.56
CA ALA A 400 4.67 24.89 1.89
C ALA A 400 6.07 25.36 2.31
N ILE A 401 6.62 26.36 1.64
CA ILE A 401 7.90 26.99 2.01
C ILE A 401 7.80 27.68 3.37
N SER A 402 6.70 28.41 3.62
CA SER A 402 6.46 29.05 4.91
C SER A 402 6.33 28.03 6.05
N GLU A 403 5.62 26.92 5.81
CA GLU A 403 5.52 25.79 6.74
C GLU A 403 6.91 25.20 7.03
N LEU A 404 7.74 24.97 6.02
CA LEU A 404 9.12 24.50 6.20
C LEU A 404 9.94 25.44 7.08
N HIS A 405 9.86 26.76 6.87
CA HIS A 405 10.55 27.73 7.71
C HIS A 405 10.06 27.70 9.17
N ALA A 406 8.78 27.45 9.41
CA ALA A 406 8.21 27.34 10.75
C ALA A 406 8.54 26.03 11.48
N MET A 407 8.95 24.98 10.76
CA MET A 407 9.34 23.70 11.35
C MET A 407 10.65 23.82 12.15
N GLY A 408 10.76 23.04 13.23
CA GLY A 408 12.00 22.94 14.00
C GLY A 408 13.14 22.30 13.19
N ALA A 409 14.39 22.65 13.54
CA ALA A 409 15.59 22.19 12.82
C ALA A 409 15.73 20.65 12.74
N ASN A 410 15.18 19.91 13.69
CA ASN A 410 15.25 18.45 13.73
C ASN A 410 13.95 17.77 13.26
N SER A 411 12.96 18.53 12.78
CA SER A 411 11.70 17.99 12.30
C SER A 411 11.88 17.31 10.94
N ALA A 412 11.17 16.21 10.70
CA ALA A 412 11.14 15.55 9.40
C ALA A 412 10.23 16.34 8.44
N PRO A 413 10.76 16.92 7.35
CA PRO A 413 9.98 17.73 6.40
C PRO A 413 9.16 16.87 5.44
N ILE A 414 9.25 15.54 5.55
CA ILE A 414 8.72 14.57 4.58
C ILE A 414 7.27 14.89 4.21
N PRO A 415 6.32 15.17 5.14
CA PRO A 415 4.96 15.48 4.75
C PRO A 415 4.86 16.72 3.85
N VAL A 416 5.55 17.82 4.17
CA VAL A 416 5.47 19.08 3.41
C VAL A 416 6.20 18.96 2.07
N GLY A 417 7.40 18.39 2.06
CA GLY A 417 8.18 18.19 0.84
C GLY A 417 7.52 17.18 -0.11
N HIS A 418 7.35 15.95 0.37
CA HIS A 418 6.87 14.82 -0.44
C HIS A 418 5.42 15.00 -0.88
N ALA A 419 4.56 15.48 0.02
CA ALA A 419 3.13 15.52 -0.27
C ALA A 419 2.65 16.87 -0.81
N ILE A 420 3.40 17.98 -0.67
CA ILE A 420 2.95 19.28 -1.19
C ILE A 420 3.94 19.81 -2.22
N LEU A 421 5.15 20.16 -1.76
CA LEU A 421 6.07 20.97 -2.54
C LEU A 421 6.44 20.32 -3.88
N PHE A 422 6.77 19.03 -3.89
CA PHE A 422 7.22 18.35 -5.11
C PHE A 422 6.07 18.03 -6.09
N PRO A 423 4.92 17.47 -5.65
CA PRO A 423 3.78 17.26 -6.54
C PRO A 423 3.28 18.57 -7.16
N VAL A 424 3.18 19.65 -6.37
CA VAL A 424 2.70 20.97 -6.83
C VAL A 424 3.69 21.59 -7.80
N THR A 425 5.00 21.55 -7.50
CA THR A 425 6.05 22.06 -8.40
C THR A 425 6.05 21.33 -9.74
N LYS A 426 5.95 19.99 -9.72
CA LYS A 426 5.85 19.18 -10.94
C LYS A 426 4.61 19.57 -11.76
N ARG A 427 3.48 19.85 -11.11
CA ARG A 427 2.26 20.29 -11.80
C ARG A 427 2.44 21.69 -12.39
N LEU A 428 2.98 22.66 -11.65
CA LEU A 428 3.27 24.00 -12.16
C LEU A 428 4.13 23.95 -13.43
N GLN A 429 5.18 23.13 -13.41
CA GLN A 429 6.03 22.93 -14.59
C GLN A 429 5.25 22.35 -15.78
N ALA A 430 4.40 21.35 -15.55
CA ALA A 430 3.52 20.79 -16.59
C ALA A 430 2.48 21.79 -17.13
N LEU A 431 2.17 22.85 -16.37
CA LEU A 431 1.32 23.97 -16.79
C LEU A 431 2.11 25.10 -17.48
N GLY A 432 3.43 24.96 -17.64
CA GLY A 432 4.31 25.96 -18.25
C GLY A 432 4.82 27.03 -17.29
N SER A 433 4.66 26.86 -15.97
CA SER A 433 5.15 27.78 -14.96
C SER A 433 6.42 27.26 -14.28
N ALA A 434 7.53 28.01 -14.41
CA ALA A 434 8.80 27.71 -13.74
C ALA A 434 8.81 28.06 -12.24
N TYR A 435 7.72 28.66 -11.72
CA TYR A 435 7.66 29.21 -10.36
C TYR A 435 8.03 28.20 -9.27
N GLY A 436 7.50 26.97 -9.36
CA GLY A 436 7.73 25.97 -8.32
C GLY A 436 9.21 25.61 -8.15
N TYR A 437 9.93 25.37 -9.25
CA TYR A 437 11.36 25.08 -9.19
C TYR A 437 12.16 26.30 -8.74
N LYS A 438 11.79 27.50 -9.21
CA LYS A 438 12.43 28.73 -8.77
C LYS A 438 12.28 28.98 -7.27
N ALA A 439 11.10 28.72 -6.71
CA ALA A 439 10.86 28.86 -5.27
C ALA A 439 11.70 27.86 -4.44
N ILE A 440 11.92 26.64 -4.96
CA ILE A 440 12.82 25.65 -4.33
C ILE A 440 14.28 26.11 -4.41
N GLU A 441 14.71 26.68 -5.54
CA GLU A 441 16.04 27.30 -5.66
C GLU A 441 16.24 28.36 -4.57
N ASP A 442 15.31 29.32 -4.47
CA ASP A 442 15.37 30.43 -3.53
C ASP A 442 15.36 29.93 -2.07
N TYR A 443 14.59 28.87 -1.77
CA TYR A 443 14.65 28.19 -0.48
C TYR A 443 16.04 27.60 -0.22
N PHE A 444 16.62 26.86 -1.18
CA PHE A 444 17.95 26.27 -1.04
C PHE A 444 19.09 27.28 -1.04
N GLU A 445 18.89 28.53 -1.46
CA GLU A 445 19.86 29.61 -1.27
C GLU A 445 20.00 30.04 0.19
N THR A 446 18.96 29.82 1.00
CA THR A 446 18.93 30.24 2.42
C THR A 446 18.90 29.08 3.42
N ALA A 447 18.55 27.86 2.98
CA ALA A 447 18.46 26.65 3.79
C ALA A 447 19.74 26.36 4.61
N ASP A 448 19.58 25.77 5.79
CA ASP A 448 20.68 25.31 6.64
C ASP A 448 20.76 23.79 6.61
N PHE A 449 21.58 23.24 5.71
CA PHE A 449 21.79 21.80 5.56
C PHE A 449 22.55 21.17 6.74
N SER A 450 22.95 21.95 7.75
CA SER A 450 23.36 21.41 9.04
C SER A 450 22.16 20.96 9.88
N THR A 451 20.93 21.31 9.52
CA THR A 451 19.71 20.85 10.20
C THR A 451 19.21 19.51 9.65
N GLY A 452 18.51 18.73 10.47
CA GLY A 452 17.86 17.50 10.01
C GLY A 452 16.76 17.80 9.00
N ARG A 453 16.02 18.89 9.19
CA ARG A 453 14.96 19.37 8.30
C ARG A 453 15.45 19.59 6.88
N ASP A 454 16.41 20.49 6.69
CA ASP A 454 16.81 20.89 5.33
C ASP A 454 17.63 19.80 4.63
N GLY A 455 18.42 19.03 5.39
CA GLY A 455 19.12 17.86 4.88
C GLY A 455 18.18 16.77 4.36
N SER A 456 17.13 16.45 5.12
CA SER A 456 16.11 15.49 4.66
C SER A 456 15.35 16.00 3.44
N LEU A 457 14.96 17.28 3.41
CA LEU A 457 14.25 17.86 2.27
C LEU A 457 15.09 17.81 0.99
N LEU A 458 16.38 18.13 1.08
CA LEU A 458 17.32 18.04 -0.04
C LEU A 458 17.41 16.61 -0.56
N TYR A 459 17.62 15.65 0.33
CA TYR A 459 17.72 14.25 -0.06
C TYR A 459 16.46 13.80 -0.81
N ASP A 460 15.28 14.08 -0.25
CA ASP A 460 14.01 13.72 -0.87
C ASP A 460 13.79 14.41 -2.22
N PHE A 461 14.18 15.69 -2.34
CA PHE A 461 14.09 16.44 -3.59
C PHE A 461 14.95 15.82 -4.69
N VAL A 462 16.21 15.50 -4.38
CA VAL A 462 17.17 14.93 -5.33
C VAL A 462 16.71 13.54 -5.78
N VAL A 463 16.31 12.66 -4.85
CA VAL A 463 15.82 11.31 -5.20
C VAL A 463 14.67 11.37 -6.22
N ARG A 464 13.79 12.38 -6.10
CA ARG A 464 12.58 12.49 -6.92
C ARG A 464 12.74 13.31 -8.19
N SER A 465 13.75 14.16 -8.25
CA SER A 465 13.86 15.18 -9.30
C SER A 465 15.17 15.17 -10.06
N TYR A 466 16.16 14.33 -9.71
CA TYR A 466 17.47 14.33 -10.36
C TYR A 466 17.40 14.10 -11.89
N HIS A 467 16.37 13.39 -12.37
CA HIS A 467 16.11 13.13 -13.79
C HIS A 467 15.47 14.31 -14.55
N ARG A 468 15.20 15.44 -13.87
CA ARG A 468 14.51 16.60 -14.43
C ARG A 468 15.49 17.73 -14.66
N GLU A 469 15.55 18.25 -15.88
CA GLU A 469 16.41 19.38 -16.23
C GLU A 469 16.07 20.63 -15.41
N GLU A 470 14.79 20.84 -15.11
CA GLU A 470 14.33 22.02 -14.38
C GLU A 470 14.72 21.99 -12.90
N ALA A 471 15.05 20.82 -12.36
CA ALA A 471 15.53 20.67 -11.00
C ALA A 471 17.03 20.93 -10.87
N VAL A 472 17.77 20.93 -11.98
CA VAL A 472 19.24 21.05 -12.00
C VAL A 472 19.71 22.28 -11.21
N PRO A 473 19.19 23.50 -11.41
CA PRO A 473 19.74 24.67 -10.72
C PRO A 473 19.60 24.59 -9.20
N ALA A 474 18.43 24.15 -8.69
CA ALA A 474 18.19 23.94 -7.27
C ALA A 474 19.15 22.94 -6.65
N ILE A 475 19.37 21.80 -7.33
CA ILE A 475 20.33 20.77 -6.91
C ILE A 475 21.75 21.32 -6.84
N LEU A 476 22.17 22.09 -7.86
CA LEU A 476 23.50 22.69 -7.90
C LEU A 476 23.71 23.70 -6.77
N ILE A 477 22.69 24.52 -6.46
CA ILE A 477 22.70 25.45 -5.32
C ILE A 477 22.90 24.67 -4.02
N ALA A 478 22.09 23.62 -3.80
CA ALA A 478 22.16 22.83 -2.59
C ALA A 478 23.50 22.12 -2.42
N LEU A 479 24.00 21.42 -3.45
CA LEU A 479 25.32 20.75 -3.45
C LEU A 479 26.46 21.72 -3.09
N ARG A 480 26.37 22.99 -3.49
CA ARG A 480 27.37 24.01 -3.15
C ARG A 480 27.33 24.42 -1.69
N ARG A 481 26.22 24.21 -0.98
CA ARG A 481 25.99 24.69 0.38
C ARG A 481 25.99 23.60 1.45
N ILE A 482 26.01 22.30 1.08
CA ILE A 482 26.15 21.22 2.07
C ILE A 482 27.45 21.41 2.88
N PRO A 483 27.38 21.51 4.22
CA PRO A 483 28.56 21.63 5.05
C PRO A 483 29.47 20.39 4.97
N PRO A 484 30.80 20.56 4.99
CA PRO A 484 31.74 19.44 4.83
C PRO A 484 31.71 18.43 5.99
N ASP A 485 31.23 18.82 7.17
CA ASP A 485 31.06 17.97 8.33
C ASP A 485 29.79 17.09 8.27
N ARG A 486 28.90 17.31 7.30
CA ARG A 486 27.69 16.50 7.06
C ARG A 486 27.94 15.39 6.04
N GLY A 487 29.01 14.61 6.25
CA GLY A 487 29.46 13.54 5.35
C GLY A 487 28.37 12.54 4.94
N ALA A 488 27.46 12.17 5.85
CA ALA A 488 26.37 11.24 5.53
C ALA A 488 25.34 11.80 4.53
N LEU A 489 24.92 13.06 4.70
CA LEU A 489 24.02 13.74 3.75
C LEU A 489 24.71 13.91 2.41
N PHE A 490 25.98 14.27 2.45
CA PHE A 490 26.85 14.42 1.29
C PHE A 490 26.95 13.13 0.47
N ALA A 491 27.29 12.01 1.13
CA ALA A 491 27.38 10.69 0.53
C ALA A 491 26.07 10.28 -0.15
N ARG A 492 24.95 10.43 0.57
CA ARG A 492 23.61 10.06 0.08
C ARG A 492 23.19 10.89 -1.13
N THR A 493 23.48 12.19 -1.11
CA THR A 493 23.13 13.09 -2.22
C THR A 493 23.95 12.76 -3.46
N CYS A 494 25.26 12.55 -3.30
CA CYS A 494 26.14 12.17 -4.41
C CYS A 494 25.76 10.82 -5.02
N SER A 495 25.40 9.81 -4.22
CA SER A 495 25.08 8.47 -4.73
C SER A 495 23.89 8.44 -5.70
N ILE A 496 23.01 9.44 -5.66
CA ILE A 496 21.88 9.54 -6.60
C ILE A 496 22.36 9.90 -8.02
N PHE A 497 23.50 10.58 -8.12
CA PHE A 497 24.13 10.91 -9.40
C PHE A 497 25.08 9.82 -9.91
N ASP A 498 25.17 8.69 -9.21
CA ASP A 498 25.89 7.51 -9.69
C ASP A 498 25.04 6.74 -10.70
N MET A 499 25.37 6.92 -11.99
CA MET A 499 24.65 6.33 -13.11
C MET A 499 24.88 4.80 -13.23
N ALA A 500 25.84 4.24 -12.47
CA ALA A 500 26.01 2.79 -12.35
C ALA A 500 24.97 2.18 -11.38
N TYR A 501 24.43 2.96 -10.45
CA TYR A 501 23.43 2.51 -9.49
C TYR A 501 22.01 2.65 -10.05
N ARG A 502 21.59 1.68 -10.87
CA ARG A 502 20.27 1.67 -11.52
C ARG A 502 19.13 1.14 -10.64
N SER A 503 19.43 0.41 -9.57
CA SER A 503 18.40 -0.15 -8.70
C SER A 503 17.75 0.93 -7.85
N GLY A 504 16.49 1.29 -8.15
CA GLY A 504 15.66 2.14 -7.30
C GLY A 504 15.34 3.54 -7.84
N HIS A 505 15.90 3.94 -8.99
CA HIS A 505 15.58 5.23 -9.59
C HIS A 505 14.50 5.12 -10.67
N SER A 506 13.53 6.06 -10.67
CA SER A 506 12.50 6.17 -11.71
C SER A 506 12.89 7.23 -12.72
N GLY A 507 12.91 6.87 -14.01
CA GLY A 507 13.21 7.77 -15.13
C GLY A 507 14.58 7.53 -15.79
N PRO A 508 14.80 8.11 -16.99
CA PRO A 508 16.09 8.02 -17.67
C PRO A 508 17.17 8.78 -16.86
N PRO A 509 18.42 8.29 -16.85
CA PRO A 509 19.53 8.99 -16.21
C PRO A 509 19.75 10.36 -16.87
N LEU A 510 19.85 11.42 -16.05
CA LEU A 510 20.22 12.75 -16.52
C LEU A 510 21.73 12.93 -16.45
N TYR A 511 22.35 12.91 -17.62
CA TYR A 511 23.78 13.15 -17.80
C TYR A 511 24.04 14.67 -17.94
N SER A 512 24.90 15.25 -17.09
CA SER A 512 25.18 16.70 -17.16
C SER A 512 26.59 17.07 -16.70
N ALA A 513 27.27 17.89 -17.51
CA ALA A 513 28.58 18.44 -17.17
C ALA A 513 28.49 19.39 -15.96
N ASP A 514 27.36 20.10 -15.78
CA ASP A 514 27.16 20.98 -14.64
C ASP A 514 27.10 20.21 -13.32
N TYR A 515 26.51 19.01 -13.33
CA TYR A 515 26.56 18.09 -12.19
C TYR A 515 27.99 17.65 -11.90
N VAL A 516 28.78 17.28 -12.90
CA VAL A 516 30.21 16.96 -12.70
C VAL A 516 30.94 18.12 -12.03
N GLY A 517 30.76 19.34 -12.52
CA GLY A 517 31.39 20.53 -11.95
C GLY A 517 30.97 20.80 -10.50
N ALA A 518 29.69 20.65 -10.16
CA ALA A 518 29.22 20.81 -8.78
C ALA A 518 29.70 19.69 -7.85
N LEU A 519 29.59 18.43 -8.28
CA LEU A 519 30.05 17.26 -7.53
C LEU A 519 31.56 17.33 -7.27
N LEU A 520 32.36 17.81 -8.24
CA LEU A 520 33.80 17.99 -8.06
C LEU A 520 34.13 19.02 -6.99
N ARG A 521 33.51 20.20 -7.06
CA ARG A 521 33.71 21.25 -6.03
C ARG A 521 33.30 20.75 -4.65
N ALA A 522 32.19 20.05 -4.61
CA ALA A 522 31.67 19.42 -3.42
C ALA A 522 32.70 18.38 -2.87
N TYR A 523 33.22 17.51 -3.74
CA TYR A 523 34.22 16.48 -3.43
C TYR A 523 35.50 17.10 -2.85
N VAL A 524 36.01 18.16 -3.47
CA VAL A 524 37.23 18.87 -3.02
C VAL A 524 37.04 19.42 -1.60
N ARG A 525 35.89 20.05 -1.32
CA ARG A 525 35.59 20.56 0.04
C ARG A 525 35.48 19.46 1.07
N ALA A 526 34.81 18.35 0.73
CA ALA A 526 34.69 17.20 1.61
C ALA A 526 36.06 16.58 1.91
N ALA A 527 36.91 16.40 0.89
CA ALA A 527 38.26 15.86 1.04
C ALA A 527 39.20 16.75 1.88
N ALA A 528 38.99 18.07 1.87
CA ALA A 528 39.76 19.02 2.68
C ALA A 528 39.39 18.98 4.18
N PHE A 529 38.29 18.34 4.56
CA PHE A 529 37.86 18.25 5.95
C PHE A 529 38.64 17.16 6.70
N GLN A 530 39.29 17.50 7.81
CA GLN A 530 40.17 16.57 8.56
C GLN A 530 39.48 15.29 9.06
N ARG A 531 38.14 15.29 9.15
CA ARG A 531 37.32 14.12 9.51
C ARG A 531 36.39 13.70 8.38
N ALA A 532 36.83 13.86 7.13
CA ALA A 532 36.04 13.50 5.97
C ALA A 532 35.59 12.03 6.05
N ASP A 533 34.29 11.80 5.87
CA ASP A 533 33.74 10.46 5.77
C ASP A 533 34.21 9.83 4.44
N ALA A 534 35.02 8.78 4.52
CA ALA A 534 35.53 8.06 3.36
C ALA A 534 34.40 7.55 2.44
N LYS A 535 33.23 7.25 3.01
CA LYS A 535 32.04 6.85 2.24
C LYS A 535 31.51 8.01 1.39
N ALA A 536 31.58 9.23 1.91
CA ALA A 536 31.13 10.43 1.23
C ALA A 536 32.04 10.79 0.05
N ILE A 537 33.36 10.70 0.25
CA ILE A 537 34.36 10.87 -0.81
C ILE A 537 34.13 9.83 -1.92
N SER A 538 34.01 8.55 -1.56
CA SER A 538 33.81 7.45 -2.51
C SER A 538 32.51 7.58 -3.33
N ALA A 539 31.41 7.99 -2.70
CA ALA A 539 30.13 8.18 -3.38
C ALA A 539 30.19 9.29 -4.45
N CYS A 540 30.83 10.43 -4.13
CA CYS A 540 30.94 11.53 -5.09
C CYS A 540 31.96 11.24 -6.19
N GLU A 541 33.06 10.55 -5.88
CA GLU A 541 33.98 10.05 -6.91
C GLU A 541 33.25 9.13 -7.90
N SER A 542 32.49 8.16 -7.39
CA SER A 542 31.73 7.22 -8.23
C SER A 542 30.70 7.95 -9.11
N ALA A 543 29.97 8.90 -8.53
CA ALA A 543 29.03 9.74 -9.26
C ALA A 543 29.70 10.54 -10.40
N ILE A 544 30.82 11.23 -10.10
CA ILE A 544 31.57 11.99 -11.11
C ILE A 544 32.07 11.07 -12.24
N LEU A 545 32.66 9.93 -11.90
CA LEU A 545 33.18 8.99 -12.88
C LEU A 545 32.05 8.46 -13.78
N SER A 546 30.91 8.09 -13.20
CA SER A 546 29.76 7.58 -13.95
C SER A 546 29.20 8.61 -14.94
N GLN A 547 29.24 9.90 -14.59
CA GLN A 547 28.84 11.00 -15.47
C GLN A 547 29.87 11.24 -16.58
N LEU A 548 31.16 11.22 -16.26
CA LEU A 548 32.27 11.41 -17.21
C LEU A 548 32.46 10.25 -18.20
N GLN A 549 31.87 9.08 -17.93
CA GLN A 549 31.82 7.98 -18.90
C GLN A 549 30.93 8.29 -20.11
N ASN A 550 29.98 9.24 -19.98
CA ASN A 550 29.23 9.74 -21.11
C ASN A 550 30.11 10.67 -21.97
N PRO A 551 30.35 10.35 -23.27
CA PRO A 551 31.27 11.13 -24.11
C PRO A 551 30.86 12.60 -24.31
N GLU A 552 29.56 12.87 -24.38
CA GLU A 552 29.03 14.23 -24.56
C GLU A 552 29.24 15.07 -23.31
N VAL A 553 28.88 14.54 -22.14
CA VAL A 553 29.14 15.18 -20.85
C VAL A 553 30.62 15.44 -20.66
N ARG A 554 31.46 14.46 -20.99
CA ARG A 554 32.91 14.60 -20.88
C ARG A 554 33.45 15.69 -21.80
N SER A 555 33.02 15.73 -23.05
CA SER A 555 33.41 16.76 -24.01
C SER A 555 33.03 18.14 -23.48
N ARG A 556 31.77 18.33 -23.06
CA ARG A 556 31.29 19.59 -22.49
C ARG A 556 32.04 19.97 -21.21
N PHE A 557 32.31 19.01 -20.32
CA PHE A 557 33.09 19.27 -19.11
C PHE A 557 34.50 19.76 -19.45
N LEU A 558 35.18 19.14 -20.42
CA LEU A 558 36.53 19.54 -20.86
C LEU A 558 36.57 20.92 -21.53
N THR A 559 35.52 21.30 -22.25
CA THR A 559 35.45 22.59 -22.95
C THR A 559 34.96 23.72 -22.04
N ASP A 560 33.89 23.49 -21.29
CA ASP A 560 33.13 24.56 -20.64
C ASP A 560 33.50 24.74 -19.16
N ILE A 561 34.02 23.71 -18.49
CA ILE A 561 34.22 23.72 -17.02
C ILE A 561 35.68 23.56 -16.64
N HIS A 562 36.34 22.52 -17.17
CA HIS A 562 37.70 22.16 -16.81
C HIS A 562 38.74 23.29 -16.96
N PRO A 563 38.71 24.12 -18.03
CA PRO A 563 39.69 25.20 -18.22
C PRO A 563 39.61 26.30 -17.14
N HIS A 564 38.49 26.36 -16.42
CA HIS A 564 38.25 27.36 -15.38
C HIS A 564 38.53 26.84 -13.96
N LEU A 565 38.85 25.55 -13.81
CA LEU A 565 39.19 24.96 -12.51
C LEU A 565 40.57 25.42 -12.05
N LYS A 566 40.75 25.57 -10.73
CA LYS A 566 42.01 26.03 -10.11
C LYS A 566 42.39 25.18 -8.91
N GLY A 567 43.68 25.16 -8.58
CA GLY A 567 44.20 24.50 -7.39
C GLY A 567 43.81 23.02 -7.29
N GLU A 568 43.29 22.62 -6.14
CA GLU A 568 42.88 21.24 -5.86
C GLU A 568 41.75 20.74 -6.78
N GLU A 569 40.87 21.61 -7.26
CA GLU A 569 39.81 21.21 -8.21
C GLU A 569 40.40 20.75 -9.54
N ALA A 570 41.36 21.50 -10.08
CA ALA A 570 42.06 21.14 -11.32
C ALA A 570 42.91 19.87 -11.15
N ARG A 571 43.59 19.74 -10.01
CA ARG A 571 44.39 18.54 -9.69
C ARG A 571 43.50 17.29 -9.65
N LEU A 572 42.39 17.35 -8.92
CA LEU A 572 41.49 16.21 -8.78
C LEU A 572 40.68 15.93 -10.06
N SER A 573 40.32 16.95 -10.85
CA SER A 573 39.68 16.72 -12.15
C SER A 573 40.56 15.92 -13.10
N ASN A 574 41.87 16.19 -13.14
CA ASN A 574 42.81 15.43 -13.98
C ASN A 574 42.85 13.96 -13.59
N VAL A 575 42.95 13.68 -12.28
CA VAL A 575 42.92 12.30 -11.74
C VAL A 575 41.62 11.59 -12.11
N LEU A 576 40.48 12.28 -11.99
CA LEU A 576 39.17 11.70 -12.32
C LEU A 576 38.97 11.47 -13.82
N LEU A 577 39.50 12.35 -14.68
CA LEU A 577 39.48 12.20 -16.14
C LEU A 577 40.34 11.02 -16.63
N GLU A 578 41.49 10.78 -16.00
CA GLU A 578 42.32 9.60 -16.27
C GLU A 578 41.61 8.31 -15.82
N LYS A 579 41.00 8.33 -14.62
CA LYS A 579 40.21 7.21 -14.10
C LYS A 579 38.98 6.89 -14.94
N SER A 580 38.32 7.90 -15.53
CA SER A 580 37.15 7.68 -16.37
C SER A 580 37.48 7.09 -17.74
N GLN A 581 38.76 7.05 -18.15
CA GLN A 581 39.22 6.40 -19.37
C GLN A 581 39.59 4.93 -19.18
N SER A 582 39.91 4.53 -17.95
CA SER A 582 40.37 3.18 -17.62
C SER A 582 39.24 2.22 -17.21
N ARG A 583 38.02 2.73 -17.09
CA ARG A 583 36.78 1.97 -16.84
C ARG A 583 35.87 2.05 -18.04
#